data_AF-A0A9E6VMB8-F1
#
_entry.id   AF-A0A9E6VMB8-F1
#
_cell.length_a   1.000
_cell.length_b   1.000
_cell.length_c   1.000
_cell.angle_alpha   90.00
_cell.angle_beta   90.00
_cell.angle_gamma   90.00
#
_symmetry.space_group_name_H-M   'P 1'
#
loop_
_entity.id
_entity.type
_entity.pdbx_description
1 polymer ?
#
loop_
_entity_poly.entity_id
_entity_poly.type
_entity_poly.pdbx_seq_one_letter_code
_entity_poly.pdbx_strand_id
1 'polypeptide(L)'
;MCNCNKSKKSITAPAVRRSQPRPEYANAGPPELTIEEGETLDEKCRTMGEYLGLGGPVPVQIMIAAIENPSYAYRLLDSTNSPDEIRRLLDNPPPVRQRSHTNMELVAKAGRALVRWGLSGFSSAGEDMLLRRETACLACPHLAAPKKVLQKLSASAKPVNETGKRTGNKICTICGCVVKNKMRLATDTCPDEVPETPGVNRWGEGLAAG
;
A
#
# COMPACT_ATOMS: atom_id res chain seq x y z
N MET A 1 -55.32 13.03 58.37
CA MET A 1 -54.09 13.60 57.78
C MET A 1 -53.24 12.46 57.23
N CYS A 2 -53.20 12.25 55.92
CA CYS A 2 -52.21 11.40 55.25
C CYS A 2 -51.82 12.07 53.93
N ASN A 3 -50.51 12.18 53.75
CA ASN A 3 -49.84 13.20 52.96
C ASN A 3 -49.69 12.77 51.50
N CYS A 4 -50.04 13.66 50.58
CA CYS A 4 -49.99 13.48 49.14
C CYS A 4 -48.62 13.98 48.65
N ASN A 5 -47.73 13.10 48.18
CA ASN A 5 -46.49 13.56 47.55
C ASN A 5 -46.28 12.94 46.16
N LYS A 6 -46.43 13.82 45.16
CA LYS A 6 -46.24 13.55 43.72
C LYS A 6 -44.75 13.40 43.44
N SER A 7 -44.30 12.18 43.13
CA SER A 7 -42.95 11.97 42.61
C SER A 7 -42.93 12.25 41.10
N LYS A 8 -42.35 13.40 40.73
CA LYS A 8 -42.14 13.83 39.33
C LYS A 8 -41.07 12.92 38.69
N LYS A 9 -41.43 12.21 37.62
CA LYS A 9 -40.46 11.54 36.75
C LYS A 9 -39.73 12.60 35.92
N SER A 10 -38.44 12.79 36.20
CA SER A 10 -37.54 13.59 35.36
C SER A 10 -37.07 12.71 34.20
N ILE A 11 -37.37 13.12 32.97
CA ILE A 11 -36.86 12.51 31.74
C ILE A 11 -35.56 13.24 31.42
N THR A 12 -34.43 12.58 31.63
CA THR A 12 -33.11 13.11 31.29
C THR A 12 -32.79 12.74 29.84
N ALA A 13 -32.57 13.74 28.99
CA ALA A 13 -32.09 13.55 27.61
C ALA A 13 -30.65 12.97 27.61
N PRO A 14 -30.29 12.10 26.65
CA PRO A 14 -28.92 11.60 26.55
C PRO A 14 -27.98 12.72 26.12
N ALA A 15 -26.92 12.90 26.92
CA ALA A 15 -25.85 13.85 26.66
C ALA A 15 -25.13 13.52 25.34
N VAL A 16 -25.15 14.48 24.41
CA VAL A 16 -24.30 14.50 23.21
C VAL A 16 -22.84 14.46 23.67
N ARG A 17 -22.18 13.30 23.51
CA ARG A 17 -20.73 13.20 23.73
C ARG A 17 -20.05 14.01 22.64
N ARG A 18 -19.38 15.08 23.08
CA ARG A 18 -18.45 15.88 22.29
C ARG A 18 -17.47 14.93 21.58
N SER A 19 -17.43 15.05 20.26
CA SER A 19 -16.40 14.48 19.42
C SER A 19 -15.02 14.77 20.02
N GLN A 20 -14.28 13.71 20.35
CA GLN A 20 -12.88 13.83 20.73
C GLN A 20 -12.10 14.50 19.58
N PRO A 21 -11.17 15.44 19.86
CA PRO A 21 -10.29 15.97 18.83
C PRO A 21 -9.43 14.84 18.25
N ARG A 22 -9.27 14.83 16.92
CA ARG A 22 -8.33 13.95 16.21
C ARG A 22 -6.92 14.16 16.78
N PRO A 23 -6.08 13.11 16.81
CA PRO A 23 -4.71 13.22 17.30
C PRO A 23 -3.94 14.29 16.50
N GLU A 24 -3.28 15.17 17.23
CA GLU A 24 -2.28 16.10 16.71
C GLU A 24 -1.14 15.33 16.05
N TYR A 25 -1.10 15.34 14.72
CA TYR A 25 0.11 15.03 13.95
C TYR A 25 0.97 16.30 13.80
N ALA A 26 1.06 17.11 14.84
CA ALA A 26 1.81 18.36 14.83
C ALA A 26 3.23 18.11 15.38
N ASN A 27 4.24 18.36 14.53
CA ASN A 27 5.67 18.56 14.84
C ASN A 27 6.67 17.40 14.70
N ALA A 28 6.32 16.26 14.11
CA ALA A 28 7.35 15.41 13.51
C ALA A 28 7.64 15.94 12.09
N GLY A 29 8.70 16.74 11.94
CA GLY A 29 9.25 16.99 10.60
C GLY A 29 9.50 15.65 9.88
N PRO A 30 9.43 15.59 8.54
CA PRO A 30 9.72 14.36 7.82
C PRO A 30 11.07 13.82 8.30
N PRO A 31 11.18 12.51 8.57
CA PRO A 31 12.44 11.93 9.05
C PRO A 31 13.56 12.36 8.12
N GLU A 32 14.59 12.98 8.69
CA GLU A 32 15.78 13.40 7.97
C GLU A 32 16.53 12.13 7.53
N LEU A 33 16.18 11.65 6.34
CA LEU A 33 16.67 10.39 5.80
C LEU A 33 18.02 10.63 5.11
N THR A 34 19.06 10.08 5.74
CA THR A 34 20.40 9.92 5.18
C THR A 34 20.31 9.06 3.91
N ILE A 35 20.59 9.69 2.75
CA ILE A 35 20.74 8.97 1.49
C ILE A 35 22.12 8.33 1.52
N GLU A 36 22.20 6.99 1.52
CA GLU A 36 23.50 6.31 1.47
C GLU A 36 24.19 6.59 0.14
N GLU A 37 25.44 7.07 0.21
CA GLU A 37 26.25 7.42 -0.96
C GLU A 37 26.62 6.13 -1.72
N GLY A 38 26.04 5.96 -2.92
CA GLY A 38 26.37 4.84 -3.81
C GLY A 38 25.28 4.46 -4.81
N GLU A 39 24.04 4.91 -4.61
CA GLU A 39 22.94 4.51 -5.50
C GLU A 39 22.98 5.23 -6.85
N THR A 40 22.74 4.49 -7.94
CA THR A 40 22.73 5.01 -9.31
C THR A 40 21.32 5.34 -9.80
N LEU A 41 21.21 6.18 -10.83
CA LEU A 41 19.90 6.52 -11.41
C LEU A 41 19.22 5.29 -12.03
N ASP A 42 20.01 4.38 -12.59
CA ASP A 42 19.54 3.10 -13.14
C ASP A 42 18.93 2.20 -12.07
N GLU A 43 19.52 2.17 -10.87
CA GLU A 43 18.95 1.45 -9.73
C GLU A 43 17.60 2.05 -9.32
N LYS A 44 17.47 3.37 -9.29
CA LYS A 44 16.18 4.01 -8.98
C LYS A 44 15.13 3.72 -10.04
N CYS A 45 15.52 3.70 -11.32
CA CYS A 45 14.63 3.31 -12.41
C CYS A 45 14.20 1.85 -12.31
N ARG A 46 15.11 0.95 -11.89
CA ARG A 46 14.80 -0.45 -11.61
C ARG A 46 13.81 -0.60 -10.46
N THR A 47 14.08 0.06 -9.35
CA THR A 47 13.19 0.08 -8.18
C THR A 47 11.80 0.59 -8.54
N MET A 48 11.69 1.67 -9.34
CA MET A 48 10.39 2.15 -9.81
C MET A 48 9.70 1.16 -10.75
N GLY A 49 10.46 0.47 -11.62
CA GLY A 49 9.91 -0.58 -12.48
C GLY A 49 9.32 -1.75 -11.68
N GLU A 50 10.01 -2.18 -10.62
CA GLU A 50 9.52 -3.18 -9.69
C GLU A 50 8.23 -2.73 -8.98
N TYR A 51 8.17 -1.47 -8.55
CA TYR A 51 6.97 -0.89 -7.95
C TYR A 51 5.78 -0.83 -8.90
N LEU A 52 6.02 -0.58 -10.18
CA LEU A 52 4.98 -0.57 -11.21
C LEU A 52 4.62 -1.97 -11.72
N GLY A 53 5.23 -3.04 -11.17
CA GLY A 53 4.98 -4.41 -11.62
C GLY A 53 5.52 -4.70 -13.02
N LEU A 54 6.49 -3.92 -13.50
CA LEU A 54 7.10 -4.07 -14.81
C LEU A 54 8.17 -5.19 -14.80
N GLY A 55 8.42 -5.80 -15.95
CA GLY A 55 9.47 -6.81 -16.13
C GLY A 55 10.90 -6.24 -16.21
N GLY A 56 11.08 -4.93 -16.00
CA GLY A 56 12.34 -4.22 -16.16
C GLY A 56 12.27 -2.79 -15.64
N PRO A 57 13.40 -2.05 -15.68
CA PRO A 57 13.45 -0.67 -15.21
C PRO A 57 12.53 0.24 -16.03
N VAL A 58 11.97 1.26 -15.39
CA VAL A 58 11.31 2.34 -16.15
C VAL A 58 12.36 3.10 -16.97
N PRO A 59 12.00 3.63 -18.15
CA PRO A 59 12.87 4.56 -18.85
C PRO A 59 13.19 5.79 -17.99
N VAL A 60 14.41 6.31 -18.07
CA VAL A 60 14.86 7.48 -17.28
C VAL A 60 13.92 8.68 -17.43
N GLN A 61 13.41 8.93 -18.64
CA GLN A 61 12.44 10.00 -18.90
C GLN A 61 11.15 9.87 -18.09
N ILE A 62 10.69 8.65 -17.79
CA ILE A 62 9.52 8.39 -16.96
C ILE A 62 9.82 8.73 -15.50
N MET A 63 11.00 8.34 -15.01
CA MET A 63 11.46 8.70 -13.67
C MET A 63 11.53 10.23 -13.51
N ILE A 64 12.13 10.94 -14.47
CA ILE A 64 12.21 12.40 -14.41
C ILE A 64 10.81 13.02 -14.49
N ALA A 65 9.96 12.55 -15.41
CA ALA A 65 8.58 13.02 -15.52
C ALA A 65 7.78 12.84 -14.22
N ALA A 66 7.96 11.73 -13.52
CA ALA A 66 7.34 11.44 -12.23
C ALA A 66 7.89 12.32 -11.10
N ILE A 67 9.20 12.56 -11.06
CA ILE A 67 9.82 13.48 -10.10
C ILE A 67 9.30 14.91 -10.29
N GLU A 68 9.17 15.36 -11.54
CA GLU A 68 8.76 16.73 -11.85
C GLU A 68 7.24 16.95 -11.75
N ASN A 69 6.44 15.90 -11.94
CA ASN A 69 4.98 15.99 -11.98
C ASN A 69 4.35 15.06 -10.93
N PRO A 70 4.07 15.55 -9.71
CA PRO A 70 3.52 14.73 -8.62
C PRO A 70 2.19 14.04 -8.99
N SER A 71 1.31 14.70 -9.74
CA SER A 71 0.04 14.11 -10.19
C SER A 71 0.24 12.95 -11.17
N TYR A 72 1.29 13.02 -12.01
CA TYR A 72 1.64 11.92 -12.90
C TYR A 72 2.25 10.74 -12.14
N ALA A 73 3.12 11.01 -11.16
CA ALA A 73 3.61 9.97 -10.27
C ALA A 73 2.48 9.25 -9.50
N TYR A 74 1.52 10.00 -8.99
CA TYR A 74 0.35 9.43 -8.31
C TYR A 74 -0.45 8.53 -9.25
N ARG A 75 -0.75 8.99 -10.47
CA ARG A 75 -1.45 8.19 -11.48
C ARG A 75 -0.70 6.89 -11.81
N LEU A 76 0.63 6.93 -11.92
CA LEU A 76 1.44 5.73 -12.16
C LEU A 76 1.29 4.71 -11.02
N LEU A 77 1.35 5.17 -9.77
CA LEU A 77 1.25 4.30 -8.59
C LEU A 77 -0.17 3.73 -8.40
N ASP A 78 -1.20 4.55 -8.63
CA ASP A 78 -2.60 4.13 -8.56
C ASP A 78 -2.96 3.12 -9.67
N SER A 79 -2.32 3.24 -10.83
CA SER A 79 -2.57 2.37 -11.99
C SER A 79 -1.90 1.00 -11.90
N THR A 80 -1.17 0.68 -10.82
CA THR A 80 -0.39 -0.57 -10.67
C THR A 80 -1.18 -1.87 -10.90
N ASN A 81 -2.50 -1.84 -10.68
CA ASN A 81 -3.41 -2.98 -10.91
C ASN A 81 -4.10 -2.98 -12.29
N SER A 82 -3.81 -2.00 -13.14
CA SER A 82 -4.37 -1.84 -14.49
C SER A 82 -3.23 -1.80 -15.52
N PRO A 83 -2.86 -2.96 -16.11
CA PRO A 83 -1.78 -3.04 -17.08
C PRO A 83 -1.96 -2.10 -18.28
N ASP A 84 -3.21 -1.91 -18.72
CA ASP A 84 -3.52 -1.04 -19.85
C ASP A 84 -3.35 0.44 -19.50
N GLU A 85 -3.67 0.86 -18.28
CA GLU A 85 -3.49 2.26 -17.86
C GLU A 85 -2.01 2.57 -17.58
N ILE A 86 -1.26 1.65 -16.97
CA ILE A 86 0.20 1.78 -16.85
C ILE A 86 0.81 1.96 -18.23
N ARG A 87 0.44 1.11 -19.19
CA ARG A 87 0.97 1.20 -20.56
C ARG A 87 0.67 2.56 -21.19
N ARG A 88 -0.56 3.05 -21.09
CA ARG A 88 -0.94 4.39 -21.60
C ARG A 88 -0.12 5.50 -20.96
N LEU A 89 0.11 5.45 -19.65
CA LEU A 89 0.88 6.44 -18.92
C LEU A 89 2.37 6.41 -19.31
N LEU A 90 2.94 5.22 -19.47
CA LEU A 90 4.32 5.05 -19.92
C LEU A 90 4.52 5.50 -21.37
N ASP A 91 3.53 5.28 -22.23
CA ASP A 91 3.57 5.68 -23.64
C ASP A 91 3.33 7.20 -23.81
N ASN A 92 2.69 7.86 -22.85
CA ASN A 92 2.34 9.28 -22.90
C ASN A 92 2.77 10.05 -21.63
N PRO A 93 4.08 10.12 -21.34
CA PRO A 93 4.55 10.90 -20.21
C PRO A 93 4.30 12.40 -20.43
N PRO A 94 4.05 13.18 -19.35
CA PRO A 94 3.96 14.63 -19.47
C PRO A 94 5.30 15.22 -19.94
N PRO A 95 5.26 16.36 -20.66
CA PRO A 95 6.47 17.02 -21.11
C PRO A 95 7.31 17.44 -19.91
N VAL A 96 8.55 16.97 -19.89
CA VAL A 96 9.54 17.27 -18.86
C VAL A 96 10.28 18.53 -19.26
N ARG A 97 10.43 19.49 -18.34
CA ARG A 97 11.22 20.68 -18.66
C ARG A 97 12.68 20.24 -18.57
N GLN A 98 13.44 20.36 -19.67
CA GLN A 98 14.88 20.10 -19.63
C GLN A 98 15.58 21.13 -18.74
N ARG A 99 15.57 20.87 -17.44
CA ARG A 99 16.47 21.49 -16.48
C ARG A 99 17.73 20.66 -16.46
N SER A 100 18.88 21.30 -16.55
CA SER A 100 20.20 20.66 -16.45
C SER A 100 20.43 20.18 -15.02
N HIS A 101 19.79 19.09 -14.63
CA HIS A 101 20.08 18.42 -13.37
C HIS A 101 21.34 17.58 -13.54
N THR A 102 22.25 17.67 -12.57
CA THR A 102 23.37 16.72 -12.52
C THR A 102 22.82 15.34 -12.16
N ASN A 103 23.50 14.28 -12.57
CA ASN A 103 23.08 12.90 -12.25
C ASN A 103 22.90 12.69 -10.75
N MET A 104 23.74 13.32 -9.93
CA MET A 104 23.65 13.26 -8.47
C MET A 104 22.37 13.92 -7.92
N GLU A 105 21.97 15.07 -8.47
CA GLU A 105 20.70 15.71 -8.12
C GLU A 105 19.49 14.85 -8.52
N LEU A 106 19.54 14.22 -9.69
CA LEU A 106 18.48 13.31 -10.15
C LEU A 106 18.37 12.09 -9.24
N VAL A 107 19.48 11.46 -8.89
CA VAL A 107 19.52 10.34 -7.95
C VAL A 107 18.93 10.74 -6.60
N ALA A 108 19.37 11.86 -6.03
CA ALA A 108 18.88 12.32 -4.74
C ALA A 108 17.37 12.64 -4.76
N LYS A 109 16.89 13.26 -5.85
CA LYS A 109 15.46 13.53 -6.04
C LYS A 109 14.66 12.25 -6.25
N ALA A 110 15.16 11.31 -7.06
CA ALA A 110 14.56 10.01 -7.29
C ALA A 110 14.46 9.22 -5.99
N GLY A 111 15.53 9.17 -5.19
CA GLY A 111 15.54 8.53 -3.87
C GLY A 111 14.48 9.13 -2.95
N ARG A 112 14.45 10.46 -2.77
CA ARG A 112 13.43 11.13 -1.95
C ARG A 112 12.01 10.92 -2.46
N ALA A 113 11.82 10.91 -3.77
CA ALA A 113 10.52 10.68 -4.38
C ALA A 113 10.04 9.24 -4.14
N LEU A 114 10.90 8.25 -4.38
CA LEU A 114 10.63 6.84 -4.11
C LEU A 114 10.35 6.57 -2.63
N VAL A 115 11.06 7.21 -1.71
CA VAL A 115 10.77 7.08 -0.28
C VAL A 115 9.43 7.71 0.08
N ARG A 116 9.15 8.92 -0.42
CA ARG A 116 7.86 9.59 -0.18
C ARG A 116 6.70 8.78 -0.74
N TRP A 117 6.85 8.21 -1.92
CA TRP A 117 5.88 7.32 -2.55
C TRP A 117 5.77 5.99 -1.78
N GLY A 118 6.90 5.44 -1.34
CA GLY A 118 7.00 4.40 -0.32
C GLY A 118 6.08 4.65 0.86
N LEU A 119 6.20 5.82 1.48
CA LEU A 119 5.41 6.19 2.66
C LEU A 119 3.93 6.50 2.35
N SER A 120 3.62 6.95 1.13
CA SER A 120 2.27 7.43 0.75
C SER A 120 1.41 6.38 0.01
N GLY A 121 2.02 5.36 -0.59
CA GLY A 121 1.36 4.28 -1.35
C GLY A 121 1.84 2.88 -0.99
N PHE A 122 2.82 2.75 -0.09
CA PHE A 122 3.29 1.50 0.52
C PHE A 122 3.34 1.63 2.03
N SER A 123 2.35 2.30 2.65
CA SER A 123 2.16 2.16 4.09
C SER A 123 2.10 0.66 4.37
N SER A 124 3.13 0.14 5.03
CA SER A 124 3.18 -1.28 5.34
C SER A 124 2.01 -1.55 6.26
N ALA A 125 1.32 -2.67 6.04
CA ALA A 125 0.44 -3.21 7.04
C ALA A 125 1.23 -3.27 8.37
N GLY A 126 0.67 -2.69 9.44
CA GLY A 126 1.24 -2.81 10.78
C GLY A 126 1.36 -4.27 11.17
N GLU A 127 2.23 -4.60 12.12
CA GLU A 127 2.55 -5.99 12.47
C GLU A 127 1.31 -6.83 12.80
N ASP A 128 0.36 -6.27 13.55
CA ASP A 128 -0.91 -6.92 13.88
C ASP A 128 -1.79 -7.18 12.64
N MET A 129 -1.83 -6.23 11.70
CA MET A 129 -2.58 -6.37 10.45
C MET A 129 -1.93 -7.44 9.57
N LEU A 130 -0.60 -7.40 9.45
CA LEU A 130 0.15 -8.36 8.65
C LEU A 130 0.02 -9.78 9.20
N LEU A 131 0.09 -9.96 10.52
CA LEU A 131 -0.10 -11.24 11.19
C LEU A 131 -1.50 -11.82 10.93
N ARG A 132 -2.53 -10.98 11.03
CA ARG A 132 -3.93 -11.38 10.79
C ARG A 132 -4.14 -11.81 9.35
N ARG A 133 -3.70 -10.99 8.40
CA ARG A 133 -3.78 -11.27 6.95
C ARG A 133 -3.02 -12.53 6.57
N GLU A 134 -1.82 -12.73 7.13
CA GLU A 134 -1.00 -13.92 6.90
C GLU A 134 -1.66 -15.19 7.43
N THR A 135 -2.23 -15.12 8.63
CA THR A 135 -2.96 -16.25 9.23
C THR A 135 -4.17 -16.63 8.38
N ALA A 136 -4.94 -15.66 7.92
CA ALA A 136 -6.05 -15.90 7.00
C ALA A 136 -5.59 -16.54 5.69
N CYS A 137 -4.47 -16.07 5.11
CA CYS A 137 -3.96 -16.63 3.86
C CYS A 137 -3.40 -18.05 4.01
N LEU A 138 -2.75 -18.37 5.13
CA LEU A 138 -2.26 -19.72 5.41
C LEU A 138 -3.38 -20.74 5.52
N ALA A 139 -4.56 -20.33 6.00
CA ALA A 139 -5.76 -21.16 6.09
C ALA A 139 -6.60 -21.15 4.79
N CYS A 140 -6.25 -20.33 3.80
CA CYS A 140 -7.09 -20.10 2.63
C CYS A 140 -6.96 -21.23 1.60
N PRO A 141 -8.08 -21.81 1.09
CA PRO A 141 -8.03 -22.87 0.07
C PRO A 141 -7.47 -22.38 -1.27
N HIS A 142 -7.40 -21.07 -1.48
CA HIS A 142 -6.90 -20.47 -2.72
C HIS A 142 -5.38 -20.25 -2.72
N LEU A 143 -4.66 -20.60 -1.66
CA LEU A 143 -3.21 -20.46 -1.57
C LEU A 143 -2.51 -21.59 -2.34
N ALA A 144 -1.74 -21.25 -3.38
CA ALA A 144 -1.10 -22.23 -4.26
C ALA A 144 0.37 -21.91 -4.55
N ALA A 145 1.08 -22.89 -5.13
CA ALA A 145 2.43 -22.68 -5.64
C ALA A 145 2.43 -21.76 -6.88
N PRO A 146 3.50 -20.97 -7.10
CA PRO A 146 3.61 -20.08 -8.24
C PRO A 146 3.67 -20.86 -9.57
N LYS A 147 2.88 -20.43 -10.56
CA LYS A 147 2.82 -21.07 -11.88
C LYS A 147 3.73 -20.35 -12.88
N LYS A 148 3.76 -19.02 -12.86
CA LYS A 148 4.49 -18.18 -13.83
C LYS A 148 5.93 -17.92 -13.39
N VAL A 149 6.83 -17.75 -14.35
CA VAL A 149 8.27 -17.47 -14.11
C VAL A 149 8.45 -16.23 -13.23
N LEU A 150 7.73 -15.14 -13.51
CA LEU A 150 7.78 -13.91 -12.72
C LEU A 150 7.36 -14.12 -11.25
N GLN A 151 6.39 -15.00 -10.98
CA GLN A 151 5.97 -15.31 -9.61
C GLN A 151 7.06 -16.07 -8.84
N LYS A 152 7.80 -16.94 -9.55
CA LYS A 152 8.92 -17.72 -8.98
C LYS A 152 10.12 -16.84 -8.62
N LEU A 153 10.30 -15.70 -9.29
CA LEU A 153 11.39 -14.75 -9.04
C LEU A 153 11.16 -13.84 -7.82
N SER A 154 9.95 -13.80 -7.25
CA SER A 154 9.66 -12.98 -6.07
C SER A 154 10.39 -13.49 -4.81
N ALA A 155 11.27 -12.65 -4.24
CA ALA A 155 12.27 -13.00 -3.21
C ALA A 155 11.76 -13.87 -2.04
N SER A 156 12.55 -14.90 -1.68
CA SER A 156 12.25 -16.02 -0.75
C SER A 156 11.24 -17.03 -1.30
N ALA A 157 11.77 -18.00 -2.06
CA ALA A 157 11.02 -19.20 -2.46
C ALA A 157 10.65 -20.10 -1.28
N LYS A 158 11.42 -20.02 -0.18
CA LYS A 158 11.17 -20.84 1.01
C LYS A 158 10.38 -20.04 2.05
N PRO A 159 9.32 -20.63 2.62
CA PRO A 159 8.67 -20.05 3.78
C PRO A 159 9.67 -20.01 4.94
N VAL A 160 9.72 -18.88 5.62
CA VAL A 160 10.50 -18.68 6.85
C VAL A 160 9.51 -18.46 7.98
N ASN A 161 9.83 -18.94 9.18
CA ASN A 161 8.98 -18.77 10.37
C ASN A 161 9.10 -17.35 10.95
N GLU A 162 8.80 -16.36 10.12
CA GLU A 162 8.81 -14.93 10.43
C GLU A 162 7.52 -14.30 9.87
N THR A 163 6.91 -13.40 10.63
CA THR A 163 5.66 -12.73 10.25
C THR A 163 5.78 -12.07 8.88
N GLY A 164 4.79 -12.32 8.03
CA GLY A 164 4.75 -11.82 6.65
C GLY A 164 5.71 -12.53 5.69
N LYS A 165 6.34 -13.65 6.08
CA LYS A 165 7.21 -14.49 5.23
C LYS A 165 6.82 -15.98 5.25
N ARG A 166 5.84 -16.41 6.05
CA ARG A 166 5.42 -17.83 6.18
C ARG A 166 4.75 -18.37 4.92
N THR A 167 4.27 -17.48 4.04
CA THR A 167 3.71 -17.87 2.74
C THR A 167 4.77 -18.06 1.65
N GLY A 168 6.02 -17.64 1.87
CA GLY A 168 7.11 -17.78 0.89
C GLY A 168 6.79 -17.08 -0.44
N ASN A 169 6.85 -17.82 -1.56
CA ASN A 169 6.47 -17.34 -2.90
C ASN A 169 5.09 -17.86 -3.36
N LYS A 170 4.27 -18.36 -2.42
CA LYS A 170 2.92 -18.82 -2.75
C LYS A 170 2.07 -17.66 -3.26
N ILE A 171 1.13 -18.01 -4.14
CA ILE A 171 0.21 -17.09 -4.80
C ILE A 171 -1.23 -17.32 -4.34
N CYS A 172 -2.06 -16.30 -4.46
CA CYS A 172 -3.50 -16.45 -4.40
C CYS A 172 -4.02 -16.84 -5.78
N THR A 173 -4.84 -17.89 -5.87
CA THR A 173 -5.42 -18.33 -7.15
C THR A 173 -6.59 -17.47 -7.63
N ILE A 174 -7.21 -16.67 -6.75
CA ILE A 174 -8.27 -15.73 -7.12
C ILE A 174 -7.69 -14.52 -7.84
N CYS A 175 -6.72 -13.82 -7.24
CA CYS A 175 -6.15 -12.59 -7.82
C CYS A 175 -4.80 -12.78 -8.53
N GLY A 176 -4.17 -13.95 -8.43
CA GLY A 176 -2.88 -14.23 -9.06
C GLY A 176 -1.65 -13.57 -8.41
N CYS A 177 -1.85 -12.77 -7.35
CA CYS A 177 -0.79 -12.04 -6.65
C CYS A 177 0.08 -12.96 -5.78
N VAL A 178 1.33 -12.55 -5.57
CA VAL A 178 2.21 -13.13 -4.55
C VAL A 178 1.73 -12.67 -3.17
N VAL A 179 1.34 -13.62 -2.32
CA VAL A 179 0.59 -13.34 -1.09
C VAL A 179 1.39 -12.50 -0.11
N LYS A 180 2.68 -12.81 0.10
CA LYS A 180 3.57 -12.02 0.97
C LYS A 180 3.66 -10.55 0.58
N ASN A 181 3.51 -10.21 -0.70
CA ASN A 181 3.59 -8.84 -1.17
C ASN A 181 2.24 -8.15 -0.96
N LYS A 182 1.16 -8.81 -1.36
CA LYS A 182 -0.21 -8.30 -1.24
C LYS A 182 -0.55 -7.92 0.21
N MET A 183 -0.26 -8.82 1.16
CA MET A 183 -0.62 -8.60 2.57
C MET A 183 0.12 -7.44 3.23
N ARG A 184 1.32 -7.10 2.72
CA ARG A 184 2.16 -6.03 3.26
C ARG A 184 1.67 -4.64 2.86
N LEU A 185 0.83 -4.52 1.85
CA LEU A 185 0.28 -3.23 1.43
C LEU A 185 -0.95 -2.91 2.28
N ALA A 186 -0.89 -1.87 3.13
CA ALA A 186 -2.01 -1.51 4.01
C ALA A 186 -3.28 -1.12 3.22
N THR A 187 -3.12 -0.62 2.01
CA THR A 187 -4.20 -0.20 1.10
C THR A 187 -4.81 -1.35 0.31
N ASP A 188 -4.15 -2.51 0.26
CA ASP A 188 -4.66 -3.66 -0.47
C ASP A 188 -5.71 -4.41 0.36
N THR A 189 -6.59 -5.15 -0.32
CA THR A 189 -7.72 -5.88 0.28
C THR A 189 -7.85 -7.29 -0.31
N CYS A 190 -8.34 -8.25 0.47
CA CYS A 190 -8.67 -9.56 -0.07
C CYS A 190 -9.92 -9.44 -0.95
N PRO A 191 -9.88 -9.95 -2.20
CA PRO A 191 -11.05 -9.91 -3.08
C PRO A 191 -12.09 -10.98 -2.76
N ASP A 192 -11.77 -11.93 -1.87
CA ASP A 192 -12.66 -13.03 -1.53
C ASP A 192 -13.50 -12.66 -0.30
N GLU A 193 -14.80 -12.59 -0.50
CA GLU A 193 -15.79 -12.37 0.54
C GLU A 193 -16.04 -13.68 1.30
N VAL A 194 -16.30 -13.59 2.60
CA VAL A 194 -16.68 -14.75 3.41
C VAL A 194 -18.21 -14.90 3.35
N PRO A 195 -18.76 -15.99 2.78
CA PRO A 195 -20.20 -16.16 2.62
C PRO A 195 -20.99 -16.04 3.92
N GLU A 196 -20.38 -16.43 5.04
CA GLU A 196 -20.97 -16.41 6.37
C GLU A 196 -21.11 -14.98 6.95
N THR A 197 -20.34 -14.02 6.43
CA THR A 197 -20.34 -12.62 6.90
C THR A 197 -20.32 -11.66 5.71
N PRO A 198 -21.49 -11.35 5.13
CA PRO A 198 -21.61 -10.40 4.03
C PRO A 198 -20.98 -9.05 4.36
N GLY A 199 -20.25 -8.47 3.41
CA GLY A 199 -19.52 -7.22 3.53
C GLY A 199 -18.14 -7.33 4.17
N VAL A 200 -17.69 -8.54 4.53
CA VAL A 200 -16.36 -8.79 5.14
C VAL A 200 -15.55 -9.77 4.29
N ASN A 201 -14.32 -9.39 3.97
CA ASN A 201 -13.41 -10.24 3.23
C ASN A 201 -12.73 -11.30 4.12
N ARG A 202 -11.99 -12.24 3.52
CA ARG A 202 -11.25 -13.26 4.29
C ARG A 202 -10.22 -12.72 5.28
N TRP A 203 -9.78 -11.46 5.15
CA TRP A 203 -8.88 -10.82 6.11
C TRP A 203 -9.60 -10.22 7.32
N GLY A 204 -10.93 -10.34 7.38
CA GLY A 204 -11.75 -9.73 8.41
C GLY A 204 -11.89 -8.22 8.24
N GLU A 205 -11.68 -7.72 7.02
CA GLU A 205 -11.74 -6.30 6.68
C GLU A 205 -13.03 -6.03 5.91
N GLY A 206 -13.63 -4.85 6.14
CA GLY A 206 -14.81 -4.43 5.41
C GLY A 206 -14.47 -4.25 3.93
N LEU A 207 -15.29 -4.82 3.06
CA LEU A 207 -15.27 -4.47 1.64
C LEU A 207 -15.78 -3.03 1.56
N ALA A 208 -14.91 -2.07 1.23
CA ALA A 208 -15.36 -0.72 0.97
C ALA A 208 -16.43 -0.78 -0.12
N ALA A 209 -17.61 -0.22 0.15
CA ALA A 209 -18.59 0.03 -0.89
C ALA A 209 -17.90 0.90 -1.96
N GLY A 210 -17.91 0.42 -3.20
CA GLY A 210 -17.29 1.12 -4.33
C GLY A 210 -17.81 2.54 -4.53
#